data_AF-A0A078MNQ6-F1
#
_entry.id   AF-A0A078MNQ6-F1
#
_cell.length_a   1.000
_cell.length_b   1.000
_cell.length_c   1.000
_cell.angle_alpha   90.00
_cell.angle_beta   90.00
_cell.angle_gamma   90.00
#
_symmetry.space_group_name_H-M   'P 1'
#
loop_
_entity.id
_entity.type
_entity.pdbx_description
1 polymer ?
#
loop_
_entity_poly.entity_id
_entity_poly.type
_entity_poly.pdbx_seq_one_letter_code
_entity_poly.pdbx_strand_id
1 'polypeptide(L)'
;MKNNRWLSVLMPYAWPRLLLVALGVVVLIAGVSVSLGGLPPAEFFLLLAGGLAGGTAVIAGLPASKGVLVLALLVIAEYILLLQMPEPWSALAAMVIPANAGGSLLGQVVQEGLRLRAHKVVTNTWLVNGHEETTTSVAKASALDGLDGWDSAASGRFTVQYNNALFEAVGNPGAGYIIHCTSDYSDDDSWRILGTDVDKAETVIRIPTGRAYAPTGVVHDQKSAQQALRGFFHYRGPDPALPWSDGPDVLDLRFG
;
A
#
# COMPACT_ATOMS: atom_id res chain seq x y z
N MET A 1 -4.98 -17.87 -20.62
CA MET A 1 -4.67 -17.80 -19.17
C MET A 1 -4.43 -16.34 -18.83
N LYS A 2 -5.32 -15.70 -18.04
CA LYS A 2 -5.15 -14.28 -17.65
C LYS A 2 -3.96 -14.19 -16.69
N ASN A 3 -2.93 -13.45 -17.08
CA ASN A 3 -1.73 -13.23 -16.27
C ASN A 3 -2.14 -12.58 -14.93
N ASN A 4 -1.92 -13.29 -13.83
CA ASN A 4 -2.18 -12.80 -12.47
C ASN A 4 -1.10 -11.78 -12.04
N ARG A 5 -0.94 -10.67 -12.79
CA ARG A 5 0.01 -9.58 -12.47
C ARG A 5 -0.24 -8.95 -11.08
N TRP A 6 -1.44 -9.08 -10.54
CA TRP A 6 -1.73 -8.64 -9.17
C TRP A 6 -0.99 -9.49 -8.12
N LEU A 7 -0.72 -10.78 -8.41
CA LEU A 7 0.06 -11.62 -7.49
C LEU A 7 1.52 -11.20 -7.44
N SER A 8 2.12 -10.73 -8.54
CA SER A 8 3.52 -10.28 -8.54
C SER A 8 3.73 -8.97 -7.77
N VAL A 9 2.74 -8.07 -7.75
CA VAL A 9 2.80 -6.81 -6.98
C VAL A 9 2.54 -7.04 -5.48
N LEU A 10 1.62 -7.94 -5.14
CA LEU A 10 1.36 -8.30 -3.73
C LEU A 10 2.40 -9.24 -3.14
N MET A 11 3.10 -10.03 -3.96
CA MET A 11 3.99 -11.09 -3.50
C MET A 11 5.06 -10.62 -2.51
N PRO A 12 5.80 -9.51 -2.72
CA PRO A 12 6.86 -9.09 -1.80
C PRO A 12 6.36 -8.81 -0.38
N TYR A 13 5.15 -8.26 -0.26
CA TYR A 13 4.56 -7.82 1.02
C TYR A 13 3.66 -8.89 1.66
N ALA A 14 2.96 -9.68 0.85
CA ALA A 14 2.08 -10.76 1.31
C ALA A 14 2.86 -12.03 1.66
N TRP A 15 4.00 -12.30 1.00
CA TRP A 15 4.76 -13.54 1.17
C TRP A 15 5.24 -13.78 2.61
N PRO A 16 5.80 -12.80 3.34
CA PRO A 16 6.20 -13.03 4.74
C PRO A 16 5.02 -13.43 5.63
N ARG A 17 3.84 -12.82 5.43
CA ARG A 17 2.63 -13.11 6.22
C ARG A 17 2.05 -14.47 5.87
N LEU A 18 1.99 -14.82 4.58
CA LEU A 18 1.54 -16.14 4.12
C LEU A 18 2.47 -17.26 4.62
N LEU A 19 3.78 -17.03 4.56
CA LEU A 19 4.77 -17.96 5.07
C LEU A 19 4.66 -18.12 6.59
N LEU A 20 4.46 -17.02 7.32
CA LEU A 20 4.25 -17.05 8.77
C LEU A 20 2.98 -17.80 9.16
N VAL A 21 1.87 -17.61 8.44
CA VAL A 21 0.64 -18.38 8.65
C VAL A 21 0.86 -19.86 8.35
N ALA A 22 1.50 -20.19 7.22
CA ALA A 22 1.78 -21.58 6.86
C ALA A 22 2.69 -22.27 7.90
N LEU A 23 3.75 -21.60 8.32
CA LEU A 23 4.66 -22.09 9.36
C LEU A 23 3.93 -22.27 10.69
N GLY A 24 3.12 -21.28 11.09
CA GLY A 24 2.30 -21.35 12.30
C GLY A 24 1.35 -22.54 12.27
N VAL A 25 0.67 -22.79 11.15
CA VAL A 25 -0.22 -23.95 10.96
C VAL A 25 0.54 -25.26 11.09
N VAL A 26 1.72 -25.39 10.46
CA VAL A 26 2.56 -26.59 10.54
C VAL A 26 3.02 -26.85 11.97
N VAL A 27 3.53 -25.82 12.66
CA VAL A 27 3.97 -25.91 14.06
C VAL A 27 2.82 -26.33 14.96
N LEU A 28 1.62 -25.80 14.71
CA LEU A 28 0.44 -26.10 15.50
C LEU A 28 -0.02 -27.54 15.31
N ILE A 29 -0.13 -28.00 14.05
CA ILE A 29 -0.45 -29.40 13.75
C ILE A 29 0.57 -30.34 14.39
N ALA A 30 1.86 -30.05 14.26
CA ALA A 30 2.92 -30.86 14.83
C ALA A 30 2.85 -30.89 16.37
N GLY A 31 2.65 -29.75 17.02
CA GLY A 31 2.56 -29.65 18.48
C GLY A 31 1.38 -30.44 19.05
N VAL A 32 0.21 -30.33 18.43
CA VAL A 32 -0.97 -31.11 18.81
C VAL A 32 -0.76 -32.59 18.54
N SER A 33 -0.14 -32.94 17.41
CA SER A 33 0.13 -34.34 17.08
C SER A 33 1.06 -35.01 18.10
N VAL A 34 2.12 -34.30 18.52
CA VAL A 34 3.03 -34.76 19.57
C VAL A 34 2.30 -34.91 20.91
N SER A 35 1.44 -33.96 21.26
CA SER A 35 0.67 -34.00 22.52
C SER A 35 -0.34 -35.14 22.57
N LEU A 36 -0.91 -35.53 21.41
CA LEU A 36 -1.90 -36.61 21.31
C LEU A 36 -1.27 -37.97 21.00
N GLY A 37 0.03 -38.03 20.68
CA GLY A 37 0.71 -39.26 20.27
C GLY A 37 0.28 -39.79 18.91
N GLY A 38 -0.25 -38.94 18.03
CA GLY A 38 -0.83 -39.33 16.74
C GLY A 38 -1.37 -38.14 15.95
N LEU A 39 -2.05 -38.40 14.83
CA LEU A 39 -2.67 -37.32 14.04
C LEU A 39 -3.79 -36.64 14.83
N PRO A 40 -3.99 -35.31 14.70
CA PRO A 40 -5.10 -34.63 15.33
C PRO A 40 -6.44 -35.16 14.81
N PRO A 41 -7.50 -35.12 15.62
CA PRO A 41 -8.83 -35.57 15.21
C PRO A 41 -9.42 -34.66 14.11
N ALA A 42 -10.45 -35.12 13.40
CA ALA A 42 -11.03 -34.36 12.28
C ALA A 42 -11.59 -32.99 12.70
N GLU A 43 -12.13 -32.91 13.91
CA GLU A 43 -12.68 -31.71 14.54
C GLU A 43 -11.63 -30.60 14.69
N PHE A 44 -10.36 -30.97 14.91
CA PHE A 44 -9.25 -30.02 14.93
C PHE A 44 -9.10 -29.33 13.57
N PHE A 45 -9.17 -30.07 12.47
CA PHE A 45 -9.04 -29.50 11.13
C PHE A 45 -10.25 -28.65 10.75
N LEU A 46 -11.46 -29.02 11.22
CA LEU A 46 -12.66 -28.23 11.04
C LEU A 46 -12.55 -26.88 11.76
N LEU A 47 -12.09 -26.87 13.01
CA LEU A 47 -11.88 -25.63 13.78
C LEU A 47 -10.77 -24.77 13.17
N LEU A 48 -9.68 -25.40 12.71
CA LEU A 48 -8.60 -24.69 12.05
C LEU A 48 -9.08 -24.02 10.75
N ALA A 49 -9.74 -24.78 9.87
CA ALA A 49 -10.27 -24.25 8.62
C ALA A 49 -11.35 -23.17 8.87
N GLY A 50 -12.23 -23.41 9.85
CA GLY A 50 -13.27 -22.47 10.26
C GLY A 50 -12.70 -21.15 10.78
N GLY A 51 -11.73 -21.21 11.71
CA GLY A 51 -11.08 -20.01 12.23
C GLY A 51 -10.25 -19.26 11.19
N LEU A 52 -9.55 -19.97 10.30
CA LEU A 52 -8.84 -19.34 9.19
C LEU A 52 -9.81 -18.61 8.25
N ALA A 53 -10.90 -19.27 7.84
CA ALA A 53 -11.90 -18.69 6.95
C ALA A 53 -12.68 -17.55 7.61
N GLY A 54 -13.12 -17.73 8.85
CA GLY A 54 -13.87 -16.76 9.65
C GLY A 54 -13.05 -15.51 9.92
N GLY A 55 -11.83 -15.66 10.45
CA GLY A 55 -10.90 -14.57 10.66
C GLY A 55 -10.58 -13.81 9.36
N THR A 56 -10.41 -14.52 8.25
CA THR A 56 -10.19 -13.90 6.92
C THR A 56 -11.39 -13.07 6.51
N ALA A 57 -12.60 -13.62 6.59
CA ALA A 57 -13.83 -12.97 6.16
C ALA A 57 -14.13 -11.71 6.97
N VAL A 58 -13.98 -11.76 8.30
CA VAL A 58 -14.22 -10.63 9.19
C VAL A 58 -13.27 -9.48 8.88
N ILE A 59 -11.97 -9.76 8.75
CA ILE A 59 -10.97 -8.72 8.51
C ILE A 59 -11.02 -8.19 7.08
N ALA A 60 -11.24 -9.05 6.09
CA ALA A 60 -11.36 -8.62 4.70
C ALA A 60 -12.63 -7.79 4.45
N GLY A 61 -13.74 -8.12 5.13
CA GLY A 61 -15.04 -7.50 4.92
C GLY A 61 -15.30 -6.23 5.73
N LEU A 62 -14.60 -6.01 6.84
CA LEU A 62 -14.85 -4.87 7.74
C LEU A 62 -13.76 -3.80 7.66
N PRO A 63 -14.11 -2.53 8.00
CA PRO A 63 -13.11 -1.48 8.19
C PRO A 63 -12.11 -1.86 9.29
N ALA A 64 -10.84 -1.50 9.09
CA ALA A 64 -9.74 -1.86 10.01
C ALA A 64 -10.01 -1.43 11.46
N SER A 65 -10.70 -0.31 11.67
CA SER A 65 -11.06 0.20 13.00
C SER A 65 -12.10 -0.64 13.75
N LYS A 66 -12.86 -1.49 13.04
CA LYS A 66 -13.93 -2.33 13.62
C LYS A 66 -13.65 -3.83 13.52
N GLY A 67 -12.87 -4.25 12.52
CA GLY A 67 -12.61 -5.67 12.24
C GLY A 67 -11.98 -6.41 13.41
N VAL A 68 -10.96 -5.83 14.05
CA VAL A 68 -10.28 -6.46 15.20
C VAL A 68 -11.22 -6.62 16.40
N LEU A 69 -12.01 -5.59 16.70
CA LEU A 69 -12.97 -5.63 17.81
C LEU A 69 -14.05 -6.70 17.57
N VAL A 70 -14.61 -6.75 16.36
CA VAL A 70 -15.63 -7.74 16.00
C VAL A 70 -15.04 -9.16 16.05
N LEU A 71 -13.83 -9.36 15.54
CA LEU A 71 -13.15 -10.65 15.60
C LEU A 71 -12.90 -11.09 17.05
N ALA A 72 -12.45 -10.18 17.91
CA ALA A 72 -12.21 -10.49 19.32
C ALA A 72 -13.51 -10.93 20.03
N LEU A 73 -14.62 -10.22 19.79
CA LEU A 73 -15.93 -10.58 20.35
C LEU A 73 -16.42 -11.93 19.82
N LEU A 74 -16.22 -12.22 18.53
CA LEU A 74 -16.57 -13.51 17.94
C LEU A 74 -15.73 -14.65 18.53
N VAL A 75 -14.41 -14.47 18.66
CA VAL A 75 -13.51 -15.47 19.26
C VAL A 75 -13.91 -15.77 20.70
N ILE A 76 -14.27 -14.74 21.48
CA ILE A 76 -14.75 -14.93 22.87
C ILE A 76 -16.07 -15.74 22.88
N ALA A 77 -17.02 -15.38 22.02
CA ALA A 77 -18.30 -16.08 21.92
C ALA A 77 -18.12 -17.54 21.49
N GLU A 78 -17.33 -17.78 20.43
CA GLU A 78 -16.99 -19.12 19.93
C GLU A 78 -16.30 -19.96 21.01
N TYR A 79 -15.34 -19.37 21.74
CA TYR A 79 -14.64 -20.03 22.83
C TYR A 79 -15.60 -20.47 23.94
N ILE A 80 -16.49 -19.57 24.40
CA ILE A 80 -17.49 -19.89 25.44
C ILE A 80 -18.45 -20.98 24.97
N LEU A 81 -18.89 -20.93 23.71
CA LEU A 81 -19.79 -21.93 23.14
C LEU A 81 -19.13 -23.30 23.06
N LEU A 82 -17.86 -23.38 22.62
CA LEU A 82 -17.13 -24.64 22.55
C LEU A 82 -16.87 -25.25 23.92
N LEU A 83 -16.63 -24.44 24.95
CA LEU A 83 -16.49 -24.93 26.32
C LEU A 83 -17.76 -25.62 26.86
N GLN A 84 -18.93 -25.30 26.30
CA GLN A 84 -20.22 -25.91 26.68
C GLN A 84 -20.56 -27.15 25.85
N MET A 85 -19.81 -27.43 24.78
CA MET A 85 -20.02 -28.58 23.91
C MET A 85 -19.41 -29.85 24.51
N PRO A 86 -19.90 -31.05 24.14
CA PRO A 86 -19.28 -32.30 24.55
C PRO A 86 -17.89 -32.48 23.91
N GLU A 87 -17.08 -33.34 24.51
CA GLU A 87 -15.82 -33.82 23.91
C GLU A 87 -16.06 -34.37 22.49
N PRO A 88 -15.18 -34.09 21.51
CA PRO A 88 -13.86 -33.47 21.65
C PRO A 88 -13.85 -31.92 21.56
N TRP A 89 -15.00 -31.28 21.39
CA TRP A 89 -15.08 -29.84 21.05
C TRP A 89 -14.61 -28.93 22.20
N SER A 90 -14.95 -29.29 23.44
CA SER A 90 -14.50 -28.60 24.66
C SER A 90 -12.98 -28.60 24.81
N ALA A 91 -12.33 -29.76 24.60
CA ALA A 91 -10.87 -29.88 24.67
C ALA A 91 -10.16 -29.05 23.58
N LEU A 92 -10.84 -28.80 22.46
CA LEU A 92 -10.32 -28.01 21.35
C LEU A 92 -10.72 -26.53 21.42
N ALA A 93 -11.40 -26.05 22.46
CA ALA A 93 -11.86 -24.65 22.51
C ALA A 93 -10.71 -23.64 22.34
N ALA A 94 -9.54 -23.93 22.91
CA ALA A 94 -8.36 -23.07 22.81
C ALA A 94 -7.86 -22.89 21.36
N MET A 95 -8.20 -23.80 20.44
CA MET A 95 -7.79 -23.72 19.03
C MET A 95 -8.41 -22.57 18.26
N VAL A 96 -9.55 -22.06 18.72
CA VAL A 96 -10.23 -20.92 18.09
C VAL A 96 -9.32 -19.70 18.03
N ILE A 97 -8.48 -19.48 19.06
CA ILE A 97 -7.60 -18.31 19.16
C ILE A 97 -6.54 -18.31 18.04
N PRO A 98 -5.64 -19.31 17.95
CA PRO A 98 -4.62 -19.31 16.90
C PRO A 98 -5.20 -19.47 15.49
N ALA A 99 -6.31 -20.21 15.32
CA ALA A 99 -6.95 -20.35 14.01
C ALA A 99 -7.50 -19.01 13.50
N ASN A 100 -8.23 -18.26 14.33
CA ASN A 100 -8.74 -16.94 13.96
C ASN A 100 -7.63 -15.90 13.83
N ALA A 101 -6.57 -15.99 14.65
CA ALA A 101 -5.39 -15.14 14.48
C ALA A 101 -4.72 -15.36 13.11
N GLY A 102 -4.53 -16.62 12.70
CA GLY A 102 -4.05 -16.95 11.36
C GLY A 102 -4.97 -16.43 10.26
N GLY A 103 -6.28 -16.57 10.44
CA GLY A 103 -7.29 -16.04 9.54
C GLY A 103 -7.22 -14.51 9.41
N SER A 104 -6.98 -13.81 10.51
CA SER A 104 -6.87 -12.35 10.51
C SER A 104 -5.72 -11.85 9.63
N LEU A 105 -4.57 -12.54 9.65
CA LEU A 105 -3.41 -12.22 8.82
C LEU A 105 -3.69 -12.44 7.33
N LEU A 106 -4.40 -13.52 7.00
CA LEU A 106 -4.88 -13.77 5.63
C LEU A 106 -5.89 -12.69 5.19
N GLY A 107 -6.79 -12.30 6.08
CA GLY A 107 -7.77 -11.25 5.85
C GLY A 107 -7.13 -9.90 5.54
N GLN A 108 -6.03 -9.54 6.22
CA GLN A 108 -5.26 -8.32 5.91
C GLN A 108 -4.69 -8.35 4.48
N VAL A 109 -4.11 -9.49 4.07
CA VAL A 109 -3.59 -9.67 2.71
C VAL A 109 -4.70 -9.55 1.66
N VAL A 110 -5.87 -10.16 1.92
CA VAL A 110 -7.04 -10.05 1.04
C VAL A 110 -7.54 -8.61 0.99
N GLN A 111 -7.62 -7.92 2.13
CA GLN A 111 -8.07 -6.53 2.21
C GLN A 111 -7.15 -5.60 1.43
N GLU A 112 -5.83 -5.77 1.55
CA GLU A 112 -4.83 -5.05 0.75
C GLU A 112 -5.04 -5.31 -0.75
N GLY A 113 -5.20 -6.58 -1.14
CA GLY A 113 -5.47 -6.92 -2.54
C GLY A 113 -6.78 -6.35 -3.08
N LEU A 114 -7.82 -6.29 -2.25
CA LEU A 114 -9.10 -5.65 -2.59
C LEU A 114 -8.96 -4.13 -2.71
N ARG A 115 -8.19 -3.48 -1.83
CA ARG A 115 -7.92 -2.03 -1.91
C ARG A 115 -7.15 -1.65 -3.17
N LEU A 116 -6.16 -2.46 -3.54
CA LEU A 116 -5.40 -2.30 -4.80
C LEU A 116 -6.31 -2.48 -6.02
N ARG A 117 -7.30 -3.39 -5.96
CA ARG A 117 -8.30 -3.54 -7.03
C ARG A 117 -9.33 -2.41 -7.05
N ALA A 118 -9.72 -1.88 -5.89
CA ALA A 118 -10.74 -0.85 -5.76
C ALA A 118 -10.26 0.53 -6.22
N HIS A 119 -8.94 0.80 -6.21
CA HIS A 119 -8.35 2.03 -6.77
C HIS A 119 -8.42 2.13 -8.30
N LYS A 120 -9.16 1.25 -8.97
CA LYS A 120 -9.33 1.23 -10.42
C LYS A 120 -10.63 1.91 -10.89
N VAL A 121 -11.08 2.97 -10.22
CA VAL A 121 -12.08 3.86 -10.79
C VAL A 121 -11.32 4.93 -11.58
N VAL A 122 -11.29 4.73 -12.90
CA VAL A 122 -10.85 5.73 -13.88
C VAL A 122 -11.93 6.83 -13.87
N THR A 123 -11.89 7.71 -12.89
CA THR A 123 -12.68 8.94 -12.93
C THR A 123 -11.95 9.87 -13.89
N ASN A 124 -12.61 10.24 -15.00
CA ASN A 124 -12.11 11.27 -15.93
C ASN A 124 -12.13 12.68 -15.28
N THR A 125 -11.65 12.76 -14.05
CA THR A 125 -11.62 13.91 -13.16
C THR A 125 -10.18 14.09 -12.73
N TRP A 126 -9.77 15.34 -12.60
CA TRP A 126 -8.47 15.67 -12.06
C TRP A 126 -8.52 15.63 -10.55
N LEU A 127 -7.48 15.09 -9.91
CA LEU A 127 -7.27 15.25 -8.48
C LEU A 127 -6.04 16.12 -8.28
N VAL A 128 -6.18 17.23 -7.57
CA VAL A 128 -5.07 18.09 -7.15
C VAL A 128 -4.98 18.02 -5.64
N ASN A 129 -3.94 17.38 -5.10
CA ASN A 129 -3.79 17.08 -3.68
C ASN A 129 -5.04 16.39 -3.08
N GLY A 130 -5.68 15.50 -3.84
CA GLY A 130 -6.90 14.80 -3.45
C GLY A 130 -8.20 15.59 -3.62
N HIS A 131 -8.15 16.86 -4.02
CA HIS A 131 -9.33 17.64 -4.37
C HIS A 131 -9.75 17.41 -5.82
N GLU A 132 -11.02 17.07 -6.03
CA GLU A 132 -11.59 16.85 -7.36
C GLU A 132 -11.79 18.16 -8.12
N GLU A 133 -11.22 18.20 -9.32
CA GLU A 133 -11.33 19.31 -10.26
C GLU A 133 -11.98 18.83 -11.54
N THR A 134 -13.08 19.47 -11.94
CA THR A 134 -13.96 19.00 -13.01
C THR A 134 -13.41 19.28 -14.42
N THR A 135 -12.49 20.24 -14.57
CA THR A 135 -11.94 20.62 -15.87
C THR A 135 -10.43 20.76 -15.83
N THR A 136 -9.77 20.46 -16.95
CA THR A 136 -8.31 20.56 -17.08
C THR A 136 -7.79 21.98 -16.84
N SER A 137 -8.53 23.02 -17.25
CA SER A 137 -8.11 24.41 -17.04
C SER A 137 -8.13 24.80 -15.56
N VAL A 138 -9.19 24.43 -14.83
CA VAL A 138 -9.30 24.69 -13.39
C VAL A 138 -8.25 23.88 -12.63
N ALA A 139 -8.13 22.58 -12.92
CA ALA A 139 -7.10 21.73 -12.33
C ALA A 139 -5.70 22.27 -12.55
N LYS A 140 -5.38 22.74 -13.77
CA LYS A 140 -4.08 23.32 -14.09
C LYS A 140 -3.81 24.62 -13.33
N ALA A 141 -4.80 25.51 -13.22
CA ALA A 141 -4.67 26.74 -12.46
C ALA A 141 -4.49 26.45 -10.96
N SER A 142 -5.37 25.62 -10.39
CA SER A 142 -5.35 25.16 -9.00
C SER A 142 -4.04 24.48 -8.62
N ALA A 143 -3.53 23.59 -9.49
CA ALA A 143 -2.26 22.90 -9.26
C ALA A 143 -1.04 23.83 -9.35
N LEU A 144 -1.02 24.78 -10.29
CA LEU A 144 0.09 25.74 -10.40
C LEU A 144 0.12 26.70 -9.21
N ASP A 145 -1.04 27.17 -8.76
CA ASP A 145 -1.18 28.01 -7.57
C ASP A 145 -0.80 27.23 -6.30
N GLY A 146 -1.31 26.01 -6.16
CA GLY A 146 -0.99 25.13 -5.04
C GLY A 146 0.49 24.76 -4.93
N LEU A 147 1.19 24.62 -6.07
CA LEU A 147 2.63 24.36 -6.10
C LEU A 147 3.45 25.61 -5.75
N ASP A 148 2.94 26.82 -5.99
CA ASP A 148 3.69 28.08 -5.82
C ASP A 148 4.12 28.32 -4.37
N GLY A 149 3.28 27.93 -3.42
CA GLY A 149 3.54 28.04 -1.98
C GLY A 149 3.74 26.71 -1.27
N TRP A 150 3.94 25.61 -1.99
CA TRP A 150 3.95 24.28 -1.37
C TRP A 150 5.14 24.09 -0.43
N ASP A 151 4.88 23.62 0.80
CA ASP A 151 5.94 23.16 1.70
C ASP A 151 5.69 21.71 2.09
N SER A 152 6.50 20.81 1.53
CA SER A 152 6.39 19.39 1.83
C SER A 152 6.64 19.05 3.28
N ALA A 153 7.39 19.85 4.04
CA ALA A 153 7.57 19.60 5.47
C ALA A 153 6.25 19.76 6.26
N ALA A 154 5.35 20.62 5.79
CA ALA A 154 4.07 20.89 6.45
C ALA A 154 2.92 20.05 5.88
N SER A 155 2.88 19.91 4.56
CA SER A 155 1.71 19.39 3.83
C SER A 155 1.95 18.03 3.18
N GLY A 156 3.16 17.48 3.27
CA GLY A 156 3.51 16.23 2.61
C GLY A 156 3.77 16.40 1.12
N ARG A 157 3.43 15.38 0.34
CA ARG A 157 3.71 15.35 -1.09
C ARG A 157 2.68 16.15 -1.86
N PHE A 158 3.14 17.01 -2.77
CA PHE A 158 2.26 17.62 -3.74
C PHE A 158 1.92 16.59 -4.81
N THR A 159 0.64 16.40 -5.12
CA THR A 159 0.19 15.39 -6.08
C THR A 159 -0.82 15.96 -7.08
N VAL A 160 -0.69 15.57 -8.35
CA VAL A 160 -1.70 15.80 -9.38
C VAL A 160 -1.95 14.50 -10.12
N GLN A 161 -3.19 14.05 -10.14
CA GLN A 161 -3.58 12.78 -10.72
C GLN A 161 -4.63 12.98 -11.81
N TYR A 162 -4.53 12.18 -12.85
CA TYR A 162 -5.60 11.98 -13.84
C TYR A 162 -5.64 10.52 -14.24
N ASN A 163 -6.73 9.82 -13.91
CA ASN A 163 -6.81 8.37 -14.07
C ASN A 163 -5.64 7.67 -13.35
N ASN A 164 -4.80 6.94 -14.09
CA ASN A 164 -3.59 6.30 -13.58
C ASN A 164 -2.33 7.16 -13.72
N ALA A 165 -2.39 8.29 -14.41
CA ALA A 165 -1.25 9.18 -14.51
C ALA A 165 -1.11 9.98 -13.21
N LEU A 166 0.13 10.12 -12.74
CA LEU A 166 0.42 10.80 -11.49
C LEU A 166 1.68 11.65 -11.63
N PHE A 167 1.56 12.89 -11.18
CA PHE A 167 2.66 13.82 -10.97
C PHE A 167 2.83 14.02 -9.47
N GLU A 168 4.07 14.01 -9.02
CA GLU A 168 4.41 14.24 -7.64
C GLU A 168 5.58 15.21 -7.51
N ALA A 169 5.51 16.07 -6.50
CA ALA A 169 6.64 16.91 -6.11
C ALA A 169 6.83 16.86 -4.60
N VAL A 170 8.09 16.77 -4.17
CA VAL A 170 8.50 16.84 -2.77
C VAL A 170 9.54 17.93 -2.61
N GLY A 171 9.29 18.89 -1.73
CA GLY A 171 10.20 19.99 -1.44
C GLY A 171 9.46 21.29 -1.14
N ASN A 172 10.12 22.41 -1.43
CA ASN A 172 9.54 23.75 -1.29
C ASN A 172 10.27 24.75 -2.19
N PRO A 173 9.73 25.97 -2.41
CA PRO A 173 10.35 26.96 -3.28
C PRO A 173 11.77 27.38 -2.88
N GLY A 174 12.07 27.36 -1.58
CA GLY A 174 13.35 27.83 -1.05
C GLY A 174 14.49 26.81 -1.15
N ALA A 175 14.17 25.50 -1.12
CA ALA A 175 15.15 24.41 -1.17
C ALA A 175 15.12 23.65 -2.50
N GLY A 176 14.10 23.85 -3.32
CA GLY A 176 13.85 23.09 -4.54
C GLY A 176 12.92 21.90 -4.32
N TYR A 177 12.63 21.22 -5.42
CA TYR A 177 11.70 20.10 -5.53
C TYR A 177 12.35 18.91 -6.20
N ILE A 178 12.07 17.73 -5.69
CA ILE A 178 12.24 16.47 -6.42
C ILE A 178 10.90 16.15 -7.07
N ILE A 179 10.92 15.84 -8.36
CA ILE A 179 9.70 15.69 -9.16
C ILE A 179 9.68 14.30 -9.76
N HIS A 180 8.61 13.58 -9.50
CA HIS A 180 8.32 12.28 -10.09
C HIS A 180 7.09 12.37 -10.98
N CYS A 181 7.11 11.58 -12.04
CA CYS A 181 5.99 11.50 -12.96
C CYS A 181 5.85 10.10 -13.53
N THR A 182 4.60 9.66 -13.71
CA THR A 182 4.25 8.40 -14.34
C THR A 182 2.96 8.57 -15.15
N SER A 183 2.85 7.82 -16.25
CA SER A 183 1.60 7.66 -17.00
C SER A 183 0.69 6.56 -16.41
N ASP A 184 1.24 5.67 -15.57
CA ASP A 184 0.51 4.62 -14.87
C ASP A 184 1.16 4.30 -13.51
N TYR A 185 0.68 4.91 -12.43
CA TYR A 185 1.23 4.69 -11.08
C TYR A 185 1.09 3.24 -10.58
N SER A 186 0.36 2.36 -11.30
CA SER A 186 0.28 0.93 -11.01
C SER A 186 1.43 0.11 -11.61
N ASP A 187 2.27 0.72 -12.43
CA ASP A 187 3.44 0.14 -13.06
C ASP A 187 4.72 0.82 -12.53
N ASP A 188 5.44 0.15 -11.63
CA ASP A 188 6.65 0.69 -11.01
C ASP A 188 7.72 1.06 -12.06
N ASP A 189 7.78 0.32 -13.17
CA ASP A 189 8.73 0.55 -14.28
C ASP A 189 8.41 1.82 -15.10
N SER A 190 7.21 2.38 -14.94
CA SER A 190 6.75 3.57 -15.67
C SER A 190 7.10 4.88 -14.97
N TRP A 191 7.60 4.82 -13.73
CA TRP A 191 8.00 6.00 -12.98
C TRP A 191 9.24 6.64 -13.58
N ARG A 192 9.24 7.96 -13.59
CA ARG A 192 10.35 8.79 -14.01
C ARG A 192 10.62 9.86 -12.97
N ILE A 193 11.89 10.22 -12.81
CA ILE A 193 12.33 11.37 -12.02
C ILE A 193 12.85 12.46 -12.95
N LEU A 194 12.55 13.72 -12.66
CA LEU A 194 13.07 14.83 -13.44
C LEU A 194 14.56 15.03 -13.12
N GLY A 195 15.38 15.16 -14.15
CA GLY A 195 16.83 15.32 -14.06
C GLY A 195 17.59 14.01 -14.30
N THR A 196 18.85 14.00 -13.89
CA THR A 196 19.76 12.86 -14.05
C THR A 196 20.45 12.56 -12.74
N ASP A 197 20.44 11.31 -12.31
CA ASP A 197 21.09 10.85 -11.08
C ASP A 197 22.60 10.54 -11.26
N VAL A 198 23.26 11.31 -12.14
CA VAL A 198 24.67 11.09 -12.49
C VAL A 198 25.60 11.82 -11.52
N ASP A 199 25.10 12.82 -10.80
CA ASP A 199 25.88 13.63 -9.89
C ASP A 199 25.92 13.06 -8.48
N LYS A 200 27.14 12.79 -8.00
CA LYS A 200 27.40 12.37 -6.61
C LYS A 200 27.27 13.50 -5.57
N ALA A 201 27.03 14.73 -6.04
CA ALA A 201 26.82 15.85 -5.15
C ALA A 201 25.41 15.77 -4.57
N GLU A 202 25.28 15.93 -3.25
CA GLU A 202 24.00 15.91 -2.56
C GLU A 202 23.58 17.31 -2.13
N THR A 203 22.31 17.60 -2.30
CA THR A 203 21.62 18.79 -1.82
C THR A 203 20.66 18.40 -0.71
N VAL A 204 20.57 19.23 0.32
CA VAL A 204 19.60 19.04 1.40
C VAL A 204 18.25 19.58 0.98
N ILE A 205 17.24 18.71 1.01
CA ILE A 205 15.82 19.07 0.85
C ILE A 205 15.08 18.93 2.18
N ARG A 206 13.90 19.55 2.27
CA ARG A 206 13.02 19.44 3.44
C ARG A 206 11.79 18.61 3.11
N ILE A 207 11.53 17.60 3.93
CA ILE A 207 10.43 16.65 3.81
C ILE A 207 9.69 16.53 5.16
N PRO A 208 8.52 15.88 5.25
CA PRO A 208 7.76 15.76 6.50
C PRO A 208 8.56 15.22 7.69
N THR A 209 9.44 14.25 7.44
CA THR A 209 10.24 13.58 8.46
C THR A 209 11.50 14.34 8.87
N GLY A 210 11.80 15.46 8.20
CA GLY A 210 12.95 16.31 8.49
C GLY A 210 13.76 16.68 7.25
N ARG A 211 15.09 16.78 7.42
CA ARG A 211 16.02 17.02 6.31
C ARG A 211 16.33 15.69 5.63
N ALA A 212 16.32 15.69 4.29
CA ALA A 212 16.78 14.57 3.48
C ALA A 212 17.85 15.04 2.49
N TYR A 213 18.69 14.11 2.06
CA TYR A 213 19.74 14.37 1.09
C TYR A 213 19.32 13.75 -0.23
N ALA A 214 19.48 14.51 -1.31
CA ALA A 214 19.15 14.07 -2.65
C ALA A 214 20.23 14.51 -3.64
N PRO A 215 20.48 13.72 -4.70
CA PRO A 215 21.40 14.10 -5.77
C PRO A 215 21.04 15.48 -6.34
N THR A 216 22.02 16.38 -6.45
CA THR A 216 21.79 17.76 -6.92
C THR A 216 21.15 17.78 -8.31
N GLY A 217 21.47 16.81 -9.18
CA GLY A 217 20.91 16.70 -10.53
C GLY A 217 19.41 16.39 -10.60
N VAL A 218 18.78 16.00 -9.48
CA VAL A 218 17.32 15.71 -9.40
C VAL A 218 16.53 16.73 -8.58
N VAL A 219 17.22 17.72 -8.01
CA VAL A 219 16.60 18.82 -7.25
C VAL A 219 16.43 20.03 -8.15
N HIS A 220 15.20 20.43 -8.39
CA HIS A 220 14.84 21.47 -9.36
C HIS A 220 14.19 22.67 -8.71
N ASP A 221 14.39 23.85 -9.28
CA ASP A 221 13.73 25.07 -8.82
C ASP A 221 12.22 25.05 -9.09
N GLN A 222 11.50 25.99 -8.46
CA GLN A 222 10.06 26.16 -8.63
C GLN A 222 9.64 26.34 -10.09
N LYS A 223 10.44 27.05 -10.89
CA LYS A 223 10.12 27.31 -12.30
C LYS A 223 10.15 26.01 -13.12
N SER A 224 11.13 25.17 -12.88
CA SER A 224 11.30 23.86 -13.51
C SER A 224 10.21 22.89 -13.06
N ALA A 225 9.84 22.92 -11.77
CA ALA A 225 8.69 22.18 -11.24
C ALA A 225 7.37 22.57 -11.91
N GLN A 226 7.10 23.87 -12.06
CA GLN A 226 5.93 24.37 -12.79
C GLN A 226 5.96 23.99 -14.28
N GLN A 227 7.13 23.98 -14.91
CA GLN A 227 7.27 23.55 -16.30
C GLN A 227 6.94 22.06 -16.45
N ALA A 228 7.49 21.20 -15.59
CA ALA A 228 7.19 19.78 -15.58
C ALA A 228 5.70 19.50 -15.32
N LEU A 229 5.09 20.23 -14.40
CA LEU A 229 3.65 20.15 -14.13
C LEU A 229 2.81 20.54 -15.35
N ARG A 230 3.18 21.61 -16.07
CA ARG A 230 2.51 21.99 -17.33
C ARG A 230 2.64 20.91 -18.40
N GLY A 231 3.82 20.28 -18.49
CA GLY A 231 4.09 19.15 -19.36
C GLY A 231 3.18 17.96 -19.02
N PHE A 232 3.03 17.62 -17.73
CA PHE A 232 2.12 16.56 -17.28
C PHE A 232 0.65 16.82 -17.68
N PHE A 233 0.18 18.08 -17.56
CA PHE A 233 -1.14 18.49 -18.05
C PHE A 233 -1.31 18.38 -19.57
N HIS A 234 -0.24 18.20 -20.34
CA HIS A 234 -0.31 17.95 -21.77
C HIS A 234 -0.18 16.45 -22.09
N TYR A 235 0.86 15.81 -21.55
CA TYR A 235 1.25 14.45 -21.94
C TYR A 235 0.63 13.34 -21.09
N ARG A 236 0.03 13.66 -19.93
CA ARG A 236 -0.45 12.67 -18.94
C ARG A 236 0.64 11.70 -18.52
N GLY A 237 1.83 12.25 -18.32
CA GLY A 237 3.06 11.54 -18.03
C GLY A 237 4.26 12.46 -18.21
N PRO A 238 5.47 11.89 -18.22
CA PRO A 238 6.71 12.62 -18.40
C PRO A 238 6.71 13.40 -19.73
N ASP A 239 6.95 14.71 -19.65
CA ASP A 239 7.10 15.55 -20.84
C ASP A 239 8.38 15.16 -21.61
N PRO A 240 8.28 14.68 -22.86
CA PRO A 240 9.44 14.23 -23.64
C PRO A 240 10.45 15.35 -23.95
N ALA A 241 10.09 16.62 -23.79
CA ALA A 241 11.00 17.74 -23.96
C ALA A 241 11.87 18.03 -22.72
N LEU A 242 11.59 17.37 -21.59
CA LEU A 242 12.34 17.51 -20.34
C LEU A 242 13.23 16.29 -20.08
N PRO A 243 14.35 16.46 -19.36
CA PRO A 243 15.26 15.35 -19.08
C PRO A 243 14.70 14.46 -17.98
N TRP A 244 13.98 13.40 -18.34
CA TRP A 244 13.48 12.41 -17.39
C TRP A 244 14.39 11.18 -17.35
N SER A 245 14.72 10.71 -16.14
CA SER A 245 15.45 9.46 -15.93
C SER A 245 14.51 8.34 -15.48
N ASP A 246 14.81 7.11 -15.90
CA ASP A 246 14.26 5.87 -15.36
C ASP A 246 15.31 5.05 -14.63
N GLY A 247 14.87 3.96 -14.01
CA GLY A 247 15.73 3.02 -13.31
C GLY A 247 15.15 2.58 -11.97
N PRO A 248 15.76 1.54 -11.35
CA PRO A 248 15.31 1.02 -10.06
C PRO A 248 15.35 2.07 -8.96
N ASP A 249 16.32 2.99 -9.01
CA ASP A 249 16.59 3.98 -7.96
C ASP A 249 15.60 5.16 -7.98
N VAL A 250 14.78 5.29 -9.02
CA VAL A 250 13.76 6.36 -9.15
C VAL A 250 12.81 6.36 -7.96
N LEU A 251 12.41 5.17 -7.50
CA LEU A 251 11.48 5.03 -6.38
C LEU A 251 12.13 5.27 -5.02
N ASP A 252 13.44 5.08 -4.89
CA ASP A 252 14.18 5.32 -3.64
C ASP A 252 14.18 6.80 -3.25
N LEU A 253 14.10 7.70 -4.24
CA LEU A 253 14.02 9.15 -4.03
C LEU A 253 12.58 9.66 -3.87
N ARG A 254 11.59 8.78 -3.85
CA ARG A 254 10.17 9.12 -3.68
C ARG A 254 9.84 9.26 -2.19
N PHE A 255 10.47 10.23 -1.52
CA PHE A 255 10.34 10.46 -0.07
C PHE A 255 8.87 10.49 0.40
N GLY A 256 8.51 9.59 1.32
CA GLY A 256 7.15 9.41 1.84
C GLY A 256 7.12 8.48 3.03
#